data_AF-A0A177U5K5-F1
#
_entry.id   AF-A0A177U5K5-F1
#
_cell.length_a   1.000
_cell.length_b   1.000
_cell.length_c   1.000
_cell.angle_alpha   90.00
_cell.angle_beta   90.00
_cell.angle_gamma   90.00
#
_symmetry.space_group_name_H-M   'P 1'
#
loop_
_entity.id
_entity.type
_entity.pdbx_description
1 polymer ?
#
loop_
_entity_poly.entity_id
_entity_poly.type
_entity_poly.pdbx_seq_one_letter_code
_entity_poly.pdbx_strand_id
1 'polypeptide(L)'
;MVFNAHAVSGGAALGVSLLHGPKVAKVASTTPLAPLHGPRAAKAASTTPPDLLHRPRAAKVASTGPPDPLHGPKVAKEVKVVREAKAAREAKAARAAKAGQIATQYWDCCKVGAAWPGHPAVNRPAYSCAKDGVTRIDNPQVTSGCQGGTAFACNNQQPFVSPTNPMLSYAVGARPVTKGVDSFYGACYSIQFKELPGKTLVFQAINTGNYPTPWQIDIQTPGGGVGELNTCPAQWGSPPDGWGRRWGGIMNKAQCSQLPAALQPGCHWRFDWLVPAGHPYGLNPTIQSMCRVKCPKVLTDNTGMIRNDDNDWPAAPQ
;
A
#
# COMPACT_ATOMS: atom_id res chain seq x y z
N MET A 1 22.46 0.35 27.74
CA MET A 1 22.21 0.36 29.20
C MET A 1 21.39 -0.88 29.52
N VAL A 2 21.96 -1.76 30.34
CA VAL A 2 21.37 -3.04 30.74
C VAL A 2 20.53 -2.79 31.99
N PHE A 3 19.29 -3.26 32.03
CA PHE A 3 18.55 -3.40 33.28
C PHE A 3 17.83 -4.74 33.35
N ASN A 4 18.30 -5.55 34.30
CA ASN A 4 17.64 -6.70 34.90
C ASN A 4 16.39 -6.22 35.67
N ALA A 5 15.30 -6.99 35.60
CA ALA A 5 14.21 -6.90 36.56
C ALA A 5 13.88 -8.30 37.09
N HIS A 6 14.02 -8.44 38.40
CA HIS A 6 13.69 -9.61 39.20
C HIS A 6 12.18 -9.93 39.16
N ALA A 7 11.88 -11.22 39.07
CA ALA A 7 10.55 -11.77 39.26
C ALA A 7 10.17 -11.81 40.75
N VAL A 8 8.93 -11.43 41.06
CA VAL A 8 8.26 -11.71 42.33
C VAL A 8 7.05 -12.59 42.02
N SER A 9 7.01 -13.75 42.68
CA SER A 9 5.95 -14.75 42.62
C SER A 9 4.78 -14.37 43.55
N GLY A 10 3.56 -14.63 43.11
CA GLY A 10 2.34 -14.54 43.91
C GLY A 10 1.27 -15.46 43.34
N GLY A 11 0.88 -16.47 44.12
CA GLY A 11 0.02 -17.58 43.72
C GLY A 11 -1.50 -17.34 43.82
N ALA A 12 -2.19 -18.05 42.94
CA ALA A 12 -3.53 -18.66 42.94
C ALA A 12 -4.60 -18.33 44.02
N ALA A 13 -5.84 -18.09 43.56
CA ALA A 13 -7.05 -18.89 43.82
C ALA A 13 -8.23 -18.28 43.02
N LEU A 14 -8.80 -18.97 42.02
CA LEU A 14 -10.01 -19.82 42.07
C LEU A 14 -11.29 -19.11 42.56
N GLY A 15 -12.22 -18.92 41.62
CA GLY A 15 -13.60 -18.50 41.87
C GLY A 15 -14.47 -18.77 40.64
N VAL A 16 -15.04 -19.97 40.57
CA VAL A 16 -16.06 -20.38 39.60
C VAL A 16 -17.42 -19.90 40.08
N SER A 17 -18.22 -19.27 39.21
CA SER A 17 -19.68 -19.31 39.36
C SER A 17 -20.38 -19.29 38.01
N LEU A 18 -21.45 -20.07 38.03
CA LEU A 18 -22.13 -20.72 36.92
C LEU A 18 -23.45 -19.97 36.60
N LEU A 19 -23.86 -20.09 35.34
CA LEU A 19 -25.24 -20.20 34.83
C LEU A 19 -25.99 -18.96 34.30
N HIS A 20 -26.69 -19.27 33.19
CA HIS A 20 -27.94 -18.74 32.63
C HIS A 20 -27.84 -17.75 31.45
N GLY A 21 -27.81 -18.32 30.23
CA GLY A 21 -28.69 -17.83 29.14
C GLY A 21 -30.12 -18.39 29.33
N PRO A 22 -31.07 -18.23 28.37
CA PRO A 22 -30.96 -17.64 27.03
C PRO A 22 -32.05 -16.57 26.76
N LYS A 23 -31.99 -15.89 25.61
CA LYS A 23 -33.18 -15.66 24.74
C LYS A 23 -32.79 -15.03 23.41
N VAL A 24 -32.96 -15.83 22.37
CA VAL A 24 -32.96 -15.45 20.95
C VAL A 24 -34.33 -14.86 20.64
N ALA A 25 -34.38 -13.66 20.05
CA ALA A 25 -35.56 -13.16 19.36
C ALA A 25 -35.23 -13.03 17.86
N LYS A 26 -35.87 -13.90 17.09
CA LYS A 26 -35.84 -13.98 15.64
C LYS A 26 -37.00 -13.11 15.15
N VAL A 27 -36.74 -12.06 14.40
CA VAL A 27 -37.76 -11.40 13.58
C VAL A 27 -37.33 -11.54 12.13
N ALA A 28 -37.92 -12.52 11.46
CA ALA A 28 -38.06 -12.51 10.02
C ALA A 28 -39.38 -11.79 9.71
N SER A 29 -39.35 -10.85 8.76
CA SER A 29 -40.54 -10.56 7.99
C SER A 29 -40.17 -10.35 6.52
N THR A 30 -41.00 -10.98 5.72
CA THR A 30 -40.94 -11.33 4.31
C THR A 30 -41.54 -10.23 3.44
N THR A 31 -40.91 -9.99 2.27
CA THR A 31 -41.43 -9.70 0.89
C THR A 31 -42.89 -9.20 0.68
N PRO A 32 -43.22 -8.43 -0.40
CA PRO A 32 -42.76 -8.69 -1.78
C PRO A 32 -42.50 -7.47 -2.72
N LEU A 33 -41.85 -7.82 -3.84
CA LEU A 33 -41.81 -7.10 -5.12
C LEU A 33 -43.20 -6.85 -5.70
N ALA A 34 -43.39 -5.71 -6.39
CA ALA A 34 -44.24 -5.63 -7.56
C ALA A 34 -43.75 -4.52 -8.53
N PRO A 35 -43.98 -4.69 -9.84
CA PRO A 35 -43.29 -4.00 -10.94
C PRO A 35 -44.06 -2.76 -11.38
N LEU A 36 -43.57 -2.02 -12.39
CA LEU A 36 -44.36 -1.52 -13.53
C LEU A 36 -43.49 -0.69 -14.50
N HIS A 37 -43.40 -1.22 -15.73
CA HIS A 37 -43.40 -0.52 -17.03
C HIS A 37 -42.25 0.42 -17.45
N GLY A 38 -41.48 -0.04 -18.46
CA GLY A 38 -40.99 0.83 -19.56
C GLY A 38 -42.15 1.24 -20.50
N PRO A 39 -41.94 1.80 -21.72
CA PRO A 39 -40.74 1.70 -22.57
C PRO A 39 -40.34 3.01 -23.28
N ARG A 40 -39.15 3.07 -23.91
CA ARG A 40 -39.01 3.30 -25.38
C ARG A 40 -37.55 3.41 -25.79
N ALA A 41 -37.18 2.48 -26.66
CA ALA A 41 -36.09 2.62 -27.61
C ALA A 41 -36.45 3.66 -28.68
N ALA A 42 -35.46 4.43 -29.13
CA ALA A 42 -35.47 5.08 -30.44
C ALA A 42 -34.27 4.59 -31.24
N LYS A 43 -34.55 3.74 -32.23
CA LYS A 43 -33.75 3.50 -33.43
C LYS A 43 -34.24 4.46 -34.51
N ALA A 44 -33.32 5.09 -35.25
CA ALA A 44 -33.45 5.42 -36.68
C ALA A 44 -32.06 5.89 -37.16
N ALA A 45 -31.37 5.09 -37.99
CA ALA A 45 -31.30 5.19 -39.47
C ALA A 45 -30.29 6.29 -39.89
N SER A 46 -29.10 5.97 -40.39
CA SER A 46 -28.75 5.37 -41.70
C SER A 46 -29.38 6.12 -42.88
N THR A 47 -28.57 7.00 -43.49
CA THR A 47 -28.67 7.47 -44.88
C THR A 47 -27.29 7.93 -45.39
N THR A 48 -26.61 7.08 -46.16
CA THR A 48 -25.70 7.46 -47.28
C THR A 48 -26.61 7.83 -48.48
N PRO A 49 -26.22 8.56 -49.58
CA PRO A 49 -24.91 8.75 -50.24
C PRO A 49 -24.74 10.21 -50.84
N PRO A 50 -23.90 10.55 -51.85
CA PRO A 50 -22.91 9.77 -52.61
C PRO A 50 -21.48 10.36 -52.74
N ASP A 51 -20.62 9.48 -53.25
CA ASP A 51 -19.30 9.68 -53.85
C ASP A 51 -19.16 10.97 -54.68
N LEU A 52 -18.17 11.79 -54.33
CA LEU A 52 -17.52 12.70 -55.27
C LEU A 52 -16.00 12.59 -55.10
N LEU A 53 -15.44 11.80 -56.01
CA LEU A 53 -14.05 11.77 -56.43
C LEU A 53 -13.48 13.19 -56.57
N HIS A 54 -12.68 13.66 -55.61
CA HIS A 54 -11.67 14.72 -55.87
C HIS A 54 -10.38 14.37 -55.12
N ARG A 55 -9.52 13.71 -55.88
CA ARG A 55 -8.11 13.39 -55.62
C ARG A 55 -7.33 14.69 -55.36
N PRO A 56 -6.69 14.92 -54.20
CA PRO A 56 -5.76 16.02 -54.06
C PRO A 56 -4.50 15.67 -54.85
N ARG A 57 -4.25 16.48 -55.88
CA ARG A 57 -3.02 16.50 -56.66
C ARG A 57 -1.84 16.62 -55.69
N ALA A 58 -0.91 15.67 -55.75
CA ALA A 58 0.38 15.81 -55.12
C ALA A 58 1.06 17.05 -55.73
N ALA A 59 1.07 18.15 -54.98
CA ALA A 59 1.94 19.27 -55.28
C ALA A 59 3.38 18.80 -55.00
N LYS A 60 4.10 18.41 -56.05
CA LYS A 60 5.56 18.38 -56.04
C LYS A 60 6.04 19.81 -55.79
N VAL A 61 6.28 20.15 -54.54
CA VAL A 61 7.19 21.25 -54.20
C VAL A 61 8.59 20.70 -54.46
N ALA A 62 9.14 21.04 -55.62
CA ALA A 62 10.56 20.88 -55.88
C ALA A 62 11.31 21.87 -54.97
N SER A 63 11.75 21.39 -53.82
CA SER A 63 12.75 22.07 -53.02
C SER A 63 14.11 21.85 -53.67
N THR A 64 14.53 22.76 -54.54
CA THR A 64 15.90 22.86 -55.07
C THR A 64 16.80 23.65 -54.12
N GLY A 65 16.79 23.27 -52.84
CA GLY A 65 17.76 23.73 -51.85
C GLY A 65 18.59 22.54 -51.38
N PRO A 66 19.91 22.68 -51.12
CA PRO A 66 20.71 21.62 -50.54
C PRO A 66 20.09 21.14 -49.22
N PRO A 67 20.22 19.85 -48.85
CA PRO A 67 19.69 19.36 -47.58
C PRO A 67 20.29 20.19 -46.45
N ASP A 68 19.41 20.82 -45.67
CA ASP A 68 19.78 21.62 -44.51
C ASP A 68 20.59 20.74 -43.54
N PRO A 69 21.89 21.00 -43.31
CA PRO A 69 22.74 20.15 -42.49
C PRO A 69 22.56 20.49 -41.01
N LEU A 70 21.33 20.37 -40.50
CA LEU A 70 21.02 20.57 -39.08
C LEU A 70 20.94 19.24 -38.31
N HIS A 71 21.35 18.13 -38.91
CA HIS A 71 21.74 16.91 -38.20
C HIS A 71 23.18 17.04 -37.69
N GLY A 72 23.42 18.00 -36.80
CA GLY A 72 24.72 18.24 -36.22
C GLY A 72 25.14 17.14 -35.22
N PRO A 73 26.46 16.95 -34.98
CA PRO A 73 26.98 15.99 -34.00
C PRO A 73 26.47 16.22 -32.57
N LYS A 74 25.95 17.43 -32.26
CA LYS A 74 25.31 17.75 -30.97
C LYS A 74 24.01 16.96 -30.76
N VAL A 75 23.12 16.92 -31.76
CA VAL A 75 21.84 16.19 -31.67
C VAL A 75 22.09 14.69 -31.57
N ALA A 76 23.04 14.15 -32.35
CA ALA A 76 23.42 12.74 -32.28
C ALA A 76 24.02 12.35 -30.90
N LYS A 77 24.83 13.24 -30.30
CA LYS A 77 25.38 13.04 -28.96
C LYS A 77 24.29 13.07 -27.88
N GLU A 78 23.33 13.99 -27.99
CA GLU A 78 22.21 14.12 -27.06
C GLU A 78 21.26 12.91 -27.13
N VAL A 79 20.94 12.44 -28.35
CA VAL A 79 20.14 11.22 -28.56
C VAL A 79 20.85 9.98 -27.99
N LYS A 80 22.18 9.86 -28.13
CA LYS A 80 22.95 8.76 -27.54
C LYS A 80 22.88 8.78 -26.01
N VAL A 81 23.07 9.93 -25.38
CA VAL A 81 23.00 10.09 -23.92
C VAL A 81 21.61 9.72 -23.38
N VAL A 82 20.54 10.14 -24.05
CA VAL A 82 19.16 9.79 -23.67
C VAL A 82 18.91 8.28 -23.77
N ARG A 83 19.42 7.61 -24.81
CA ARG A 83 19.28 6.16 -25.00
C ARG A 83 20.06 5.36 -23.95
N GLU A 84 21.28 5.77 -23.65
CA GLU A 84 22.11 5.14 -22.61
C GLU A 84 21.49 5.32 -21.21
N ALA A 85 20.96 6.50 -20.91
CA ALA A 85 20.23 6.76 -19.66
C ALA A 85 18.95 5.90 -19.56
N LYS A 86 18.21 5.74 -20.66
CA LYS A 86 17.03 4.86 -20.71
C LYS A 86 17.40 3.39 -20.48
N ALA A 87 18.44 2.90 -21.16
CA ALA A 87 18.91 1.52 -21.02
C ALA A 87 19.43 1.24 -19.58
N ALA A 88 20.13 2.20 -18.96
CA ALA A 88 20.55 2.08 -17.58
C ALA A 88 19.36 2.04 -16.59
N ARG A 89 18.31 2.84 -16.83
CA ARG A 89 17.06 2.79 -16.05
C ARG A 89 16.34 1.45 -16.22
N GLU A 90 16.26 0.93 -17.43
CA GLU A 90 15.67 -0.39 -17.74
C GLU A 90 16.49 -1.54 -17.12
N ALA A 91 17.82 -1.45 -17.07
CA ALA A 91 18.67 -2.42 -16.39
C ALA A 91 18.52 -2.37 -14.86
N LYS A 92 18.39 -1.16 -14.28
CA LYS A 92 18.15 -0.96 -12.83
C LYS A 92 16.79 -1.51 -12.42
N ALA A 93 15.78 -1.32 -13.27
CA ALA A 93 14.43 -1.85 -13.12
C ALA A 93 14.34 -3.38 -13.14
N ALA A 94 15.16 -4.02 -13.98
CA ALA A 94 15.21 -5.47 -14.11
C ALA A 94 15.81 -6.17 -12.87
N ARG A 95 16.44 -5.43 -11.95
CA ARG A 95 17.08 -6.01 -10.76
C ARG A 95 16.06 -6.22 -9.64
N ALA A 96 15.30 -7.29 -9.75
CA ALA A 96 14.49 -7.82 -8.64
C ALA A 96 15.38 -8.25 -7.47
N ALA A 97 15.00 -7.92 -6.23
CA ALA A 97 15.61 -8.50 -5.04
C ALA A 97 15.29 -10.00 -4.95
N LYS A 98 16.17 -10.77 -4.27
CA LYS A 98 16.06 -12.24 -4.15
C LYS A 98 14.68 -12.71 -3.68
N ALA A 99 14.17 -13.76 -4.34
CA ALA A 99 12.98 -14.51 -4.00
C ALA A 99 13.15 -15.36 -2.73
N GLY A 100 12.05 -15.68 -2.04
CA GLY A 100 12.01 -16.71 -0.98
C GLY A 100 11.96 -16.18 0.46
N GLN A 101 11.44 -14.97 0.68
CA GLN A 101 11.38 -14.32 1.99
C GLN A 101 9.94 -13.88 2.29
N ILE A 102 9.55 -13.75 3.55
CA ILE A 102 8.13 -13.56 3.91
C ILE A 102 7.73 -12.08 3.91
N ALA A 103 6.46 -11.81 3.62
CA ALA A 103 5.79 -10.56 3.96
C ALA A 103 4.93 -10.79 5.20
N THR A 104 5.22 -10.08 6.27
CA THR A 104 4.40 -10.06 7.50
C THR A 104 3.39 -8.92 7.44
N GLN A 105 2.54 -8.82 8.47
CA GLN A 105 1.62 -7.70 8.63
C GLN A 105 1.74 -7.11 10.04
N TYR A 106 1.52 -5.81 10.16
CA TYR A 106 1.47 -5.12 11.45
C TYR A 106 0.54 -3.90 11.42
N TRP A 107 0.04 -3.50 12.58
CA TRP A 107 -0.57 -2.20 12.81
C TRP A 107 -0.48 -1.87 14.30
N ASP A 108 0.52 -1.07 14.66
CA ASP A 108 0.85 -0.66 16.03
C ASP A 108 0.31 0.73 16.41
N CYS A 109 -0.32 1.40 15.43
CA CYS A 109 -0.82 2.78 15.50
C CYS A 109 0.27 3.86 15.66
N CYS A 110 1.55 3.48 15.69
CA CYS A 110 2.66 4.40 15.89
C CYS A 110 2.76 5.39 14.72
N LYS A 111 3.25 6.60 15.00
CA LYS A 111 3.84 7.44 13.95
C LYS A 111 4.91 6.63 13.21
N VAL A 112 4.79 6.54 11.89
CA VAL A 112 5.72 5.78 11.04
C VAL A 112 7.11 6.43 11.04
N GLY A 113 8.17 5.62 10.90
CA GLY A 113 9.55 6.10 10.98
C GLY A 113 9.88 7.20 9.96
N ALA A 114 9.34 7.13 8.74
CA ALA A 114 9.55 8.15 7.71
C ALA A 114 8.81 9.48 7.96
N ALA A 115 7.95 9.55 8.99
CA ALA A 115 7.27 10.80 9.38
C ALA A 115 8.15 11.70 10.27
N TRP A 116 9.36 11.27 10.59
CA TRP A 116 10.37 12.11 11.23
C TRP A 116 11.15 12.93 10.18
N PRO A 117 11.62 14.13 10.52
CA PRO A 117 12.54 14.88 9.66
C PRO A 117 13.93 14.25 9.65
N GLY A 118 14.80 14.72 8.74
CA GLY A 118 16.20 14.27 8.66
C GLY A 118 16.47 13.21 7.60
N HIS A 119 15.53 12.97 6.68
CA HIS A 119 15.70 12.04 5.55
C HIS A 119 15.94 12.80 4.24
N PRO A 120 17.20 13.07 3.84
CA PRO A 120 17.50 13.94 2.70
C PRO A 120 17.15 13.33 1.34
N ALA A 121 16.87 12.02 1.28
CA ALA A 121 16.51 11.33 0.05
C ALA A 121 15.08 11.60 -0.44
N VAL A 122 14.27 12.32 0.36
CA VAL A 122 12.87 12.65 0.06
C VAL A 122 12.59 14.14 0.10
N ASN A 123 11.52 14.52 -0.59
CA ASN A 123 11.02 15.89 -0.59
C ASN A 123 10.50 16.37 0.78
N ARG A 124 9.92 15.46 1.58
CA ARG A 124 9.38 15.73 2.91
C ARG A 124 9.19 14.45 3.73
N PRO A 125 9.03 14.57 5.06
CA PRO A 125 8.55 13.46 5.90
C PRO A 125 7.15 12.99 5.47
N ALA A 126 6.89 11.70 5.69
CA ALA A 126 5.56 11.13 5.55
C ALA A 126 4.56 11.81 6.50
N TYR A 127 3.28 11.84 6.13
CA TYR A 127 2.23 12.35 7.02
C TYR A 127 2.06 11.46 8.26
N SER A 128 1.83 12.12 9.39
CA SER A 128 1.26 11.52 10.60
C SER A 128 -0.06 12.20 10.91
N CYS A 129 -0.93 11.53 11.67
CA CYS A 129 -2.26 12.03 11.99
C CYS A 129 -2.46 12.15 13.49
N ALA A 130 -3.39 13.01 13.88
CA ALA A 130 -3.89 13.09 15.25
C ALA A 130 -4.64 11.80 15.62
N LYS A 131 -5.17 11.76 16.85
CA LYS A 131 -5.85 10.59 17.41
C LYS A 131 -7.00 10.04 16.54
N ASP A 132 -7.71 10.92 15.82
CA ASP A 132 -8.77 10.53 14.89
C ASP A 132 -8.29 9.73 13.66
N GLY A 133 -6.98 9.69 13.42
CA GLY A 133 -6.36 9.04 12.25
C GLY A 133 -6.61 9.75 10.93
N VAL A 134 -7.19 10.96 10.92
CA VAL A 134 -7.56 11.72 9.71
C VAL A 134 -6.94 13.10 9.69
N THR A 135 -6.96 13.82 10.82
CA THR A 135 -6.41 15.16 10.91
C THR A 135 -4.89 15.08 10.80
N ARG A 136 -4.36 15.55 9.66
CA ARG A 136 -2.93 15.56 9.39
C ARG A 136 -2.22 16.51 10.35
N ILE A 137 -1.08 16.07 10.86
CA ILE A 137 -0.19 16.88 11.68
C ILE A 137 0.86 17.50 10.77
N ASP A 138 0.85 18.84 10.66
CA ASP A 138 1.79 19.56 9.79
C ASP A 138 3.20 19.59 10.34
N ASN A 139 3.36 19.70 11.67
CA ASN A 139 4.67 19.71 12.30
C ASN A 139 5.23 18.27 12.43
N PRO A 140 6.27 17.89 11.66
CA PRO A 140 6.82 16.55 11.71
C PRO A 140 7.60 16.26 13.00
N GLN A 141 7.80 17.25 13.88
CA GLN A 141 8.46 17.05 15.18
C GLN A 141 7.51 16.61 16.29
N VAL A 142 6.19 16.52 16.04
CA VAL A 142 5.25 16.01 17.07
C VAL A 142 5.62 14.57 17.43
N THR A 143 5.73 14.33 18.74
CA THR A 143 6.13 13.05 19.31
C THR A 143 5.15 11.93 18.96
N SER A 144 5.68 10.75 18.65
CA SER A 144 4.87 9.55 18.37
C SER A 144 4.03 9.16 19.59
N GLY A 145 2.81 8.67 19.39
CA GLY A 145 2.03 8.03 20.44
C GLY A 145 2.76 6.85 21.10
N CYS A 146 3.64 6.16 20.38
CA CYS A 146 4.49 5.10 20.93
C CYS A 146 5.66 5.60 21.78
N GLN A 147 5.83 6.93 21.86
CA GLN A 147 6.78 7.62 22.72
C GLN A 147 6.05 8.56 23.70
N GLY A 148 4.75 8.34 23.95
CA GLY A 148 3.93 9.15 24.84
C GLY A 148 3.41 10.47 24.24
N GLY A 149 3.56 10.67 22.93
CA GLY A 149 3.07 11.84 22.21
C GLY A 149 1.67 11.67 21.61
N THR A 150 1.37 12.48 20.58
CA THR A 150 0.03 12.60 19.99
C THR A 150 0.00 12.40 18.47
N ALA A 151 1.12 11.98 17.86
CA ALA A 151 1.18 11.61 16.44
C ALA A 151 1.04 10.10 16.23
N PHE A 152 0.15 9.72 15.31
CA PHE A 152 -0.22 8.34 15.01
C PHE A 152 -0.12 8.05 13.50
N ALA A 153 -0.23 6.78 13.12
CA ALA A 153 -0.43 6.39 11.72
C ALA A 153 -1.77 6.95 11.19
N CYS A 154 -1.81 7.33 9.92
CA CYS A 154 -3.01 7.84 9.27
C CYS A 154 -3.89 6.72 8.72
N ASN A 155 -5.22 6.89 8.78
CA ASN A 155 -6.19 5.91 8.27
C ASN A 155 -6.04 5.69 6.76
N ASN A 156 -5.64 6.70 5.98
CA ASN A 156 -5.41 6.56 4.54
C ASN A 156 -4.07 5.88 4.20
N GLN A 157 -3.30 5.42 5.20
CA GLN A 157 -2.10 4.59 5.03
C GLN A 157 -2.41 3.09 5.22
N GLN A 158 -3.69 2.71 5.13
CA GLN A 158 -4.14 1.33 5.04
C GLN A 158 -3.89 0.74 3.63
N PRO A 159 -3.83 -0.60 3.49
CA PRO A 159 -3.72 -1.24 2.20
C PRO A 159 -5.09 -1.29 1.51
N PHE A 160 -5.10 -1.26 0.18
CA PHE A 160 -6.33 -1.29 -0.61
C PHE A 160 -6.10 -1.89 -2.00
N VAL A 161 -7.18 -2.44 -2.58
CA VAL A 161 -7.19 -2.96 -3.95
C VAL A 161 -7.31 -1.80 -4.93
N SER A 162 -6.63 -1.88 -6.08
CA SER A 162 -6.81 -0.90 -7.15
C SER A 162 -8.29 -0.86 -7.58
N PRO A 163 -8.90 0.33 -7.70
CA PRO A 163 -10.29 0.46 -8.14
C PRO A 163 -10.52 0.01 -9.58
N THR A 164 -9.45 -0.08 -10.39
CA THR A 164 -9.50 -0.43 -11.81
C THR A 164 -8.89 -1.80 -12.11
N ASN A 165 -8.21 -2.43 -11.15
CA ASN A 165 -7.54 -3.71 -11.36
C ASN A 165 -7.56 -4.60 -10.08
N PRO A 166 -8.42 -5.63 -10.01
CA PRO A 166 -8.51 -6.48 -8.82
C PRO A 166 -7.26 -7.34 -8.56
N MET A 167 -6.38 -7.47 -9.55
CA MET A 167 -5.09 -8.16 -9.42
C MET A 167 -3.98 -7.25 -8.89
N LEU A 168 -4.26 -5.96 -8.70
CA LEU A 168 -3.32 -4.98 -8.18
C LEU A 168 -3.80 -4.47 -6.82
N SER A 169 -2.89 -4.38 -5.86
CA SER A 169 -3.12 -3.66 -4.60
C SER A 169 -1.99 -2.68 -4.31
N TYR A 170 -2.31 -1.71 -3.46
CA TYR A 170 -1.38 -0.72 -2.95
C TYR A 170 -1.29 -0.85 -1.44
N ALA A 171 -0.08 -0.72 -0.90
CA ALA A 171 0.13 -0.67 0.53
C ALA A 171 1.35 0.17 0.87
N VAL A 172 1.49 0.43 2.17
CA VAL A 172 2.70 0.98 2.75
C VAL A 172 3.21 0.03 3.83
N GLY A 173 4.40 0.28 4.35
CA GLY A 173 4.86 -0.42 5.55
C GLY A 173 6.36 -0.33 5.77
N ALA A 174 6.91 -1.38 6.37
CA ALA A 174 8.27 -1.38 6.87
C ALA A 174 9.23 -2.27 6.08
N ARG A 175 10.50 -1.86 6.11
CA ARG A 175 11.65 -2.63 5.61
C ARG A 175 12.76 -2.74 6.67
N PRO A 176 13.73 -3.65 6.49
CA PRO A 176 14.74 -3.89 7.53
C PRO A 176 15.68 -2.72 7.71
N VAL A 177 15.86 -2.31 8.97
CA VAL A 177 16.75 -1.19 9.37
C VAL A 177 18.19 -1.40 8.89
N THR A 178 18.62 -2.65 8.80
CA THR A 178 19.96 -3.06 8.33
C THR A 178 20.25 -2.66 6.88
N LYS A 179 19.24 -2.26 6.10
CA LYS A 179 19.44 -1.67 4.77
C LYS A 179 19.83 -0.20 4.79
N GLY A 180 19.75 0.46 5.95
CA GLY A 180 19.85 1.91 6.06
C GLY A 180 18.57 2.58 5.59
N VAL A 181 17.89 3.29 6.48
CA VAL A 181 16.54 3.83 6.23
C VAL A 181 16.48 4.76 5.01
N ASP A 182 17.50 5.58 4.78
CA ASP A 182 17.56 6.49 3.63
C ASP A 182 17.67 5.77 2.27
N SER A 183 18.04 4.49 2.26
CA SER A 183 18.04 3.67 1.04
C SER A 183 16.64 3.28 0.56
N PHE A 184 15.63 3.31 1.44
CA PHE A 184 14.29 2.81 1.12
C PHE A 184 13.14 3.68 1.61
N TYR A 185 13.32 4.62 2.52
CA TYR A 185 12.25 5.53 2.91
C TYR A 185 11.72 6.29 1.70
N GLY A 186 10.40 6.21 1.50
CA GLY A 186 9.68 6.75 0.34
C GLY A 186 9.77 5.89 -0.92
N ALA A 187 10.51 4.78 -0.90
CA ALA A 187 10.68 3.90 -2.06
C ALA A 187 9.47 2.98 -2.25
N CYS A 188 8.95 2.94 -3.47
CA CYS A 188 8.00 1.95 -3.94
C CYS A 188 8.64 0.71 -4.59
N TYR A 189 7.97 -0.42 -4.41
CA TYR A 189 8.36 -1.71 -4.95
C TYR A 189 7.14 -2.42 -5.54
N SER A 190 7.28 -3.02 -6.72
CA SER A 190 6.32 -3.97 -7.28
C SER A 190 6.68 -5.37 -6.80
N ILE A 191 5.74 -6.03 -6.12
CA ILE A 191 5.95 -7.27 -5.39
C ILE A 191 4.98 -8.33 -5.89
N GLN A 192 5.52 -9.50 -6.24
CA GLN A 192 4.72 -10.69 -6.52
C GLN A 192 4.96 -11.72 -5.43
N PHE A 193 3.92 -12.47 -5.08
CA PHE A 193 3.97 -13.50 -4.05
C PHE A 193 3.79 -14.90 -4.65
N LYS A 194 4.44 -15.90 -4.07
CA LYS A 194 4.35 -17.29 -4.54
C LYS A 194 2.93 -17.84 -4.38
N GLU A 195 2.27 -17.50 -3.27
CA GLU A 195 0.95 -17.99 -2.90
C GLU A 195 -0.18 -17.21 -3.59
N LEU A 196 0.14 -16.10 -4.25
CA LEU A 196 -0.82 -15.21 -4.92
C LEU A 196 -0.43 -14.98 -6.38
N PRO A 197 -0.36 -16.04 -7.22
CA PRO A 197 0.08 -15.91 -8.60
C PRO A 197 -0.79 -14.93 -9.39
N GLY A 198 -0.14 -14.07 -10.18
CA GLY A 198 -0.80 -13.03 -10.97
C GLY A 198 -1.22 -11.78 -10.19
N LYS A 199 -1.23 -11.82 -8.85
CA LYS A 199 -1.45 -10.62 -8.03
C LYS A 199 -0.14 -9.85 -7.88
N THR A 200 -0.24 -8.53 -7.96
CA THR A 200 0.88 -7.61 -7.73
C THR A 200 0.53 -6.65 -6.59
N LEU A 201 1.45 -6.49 -5.64
CA LEU A 201 1.39 -5.46 -4.61
C LEU A 201 2.39 -4.35 -4.95
N VAL A 202 1.92 -3.12 -5.08
CA VAL A 202 2.80 -1.94 -5.11
C VAL A 202 2.91 -1.39 -3.69
N PHE A 203 4.11 -1.46 -3.13
CA PHE A 203 4.39 -1.22 -1.72
C PHE A 203 5.32 -0.01 -1.54
N GLN A 204 4.92 1.01 -0.80
CA GLN A 204 5.79 2.13 -0.40
C GLN A 204 6.37 1.91 1.01
N ALA A 205 7.70 1.87 1.12
CA ALA A 205 8.36 1.76 2.42
C ALA A 205 8.38 3.12 3.13
N ILE A 206 7.66 3.22 4.25
CA ILE A 206 7.56 4.43 5.09
C ILE A 206 7.91 4.16 6.55
N ASN A 207 8.28 2.93 6.89
CA ASN A 207 8.68 2.56 8.23
C ASN A 207 9.85 1.57 8.20
N THR A 208 10.42 1.28 9.35
CA THR A 208 11.52 0.34 9.50
C THR A 208 11.23 -0.63 10.64
N GLY A 209 11.87 -1.80 10.60
CA GLY A 209 11.81 -2.77 11.68
C GLY A 209 13.08 -3.60 11.78
N ASN A 210 13.22 -4.30 12.90
CA ASN A 210 14.28 -5.28 13.10
C ASN A 210 13.77 -6.66 12.70
N TYR A 211 14.24 -7.17 11.57
CA TYR A 211 13.79 -8.44 11.01
C TYR A 211 14.94 -9.43 10.95
N PRO A 212 14.68 -10.74 11.10
CA PRO A 212 15.72 -11.76 11.05
C PRO A 212 16.41 -11.82 9.68
N THR A 213 15.80 -11.27 8.63
CA THR A 213 16.38 -11.23 7.29
C THR A 213 16.30 -9.82 6.68
N PRO A 214 17.30 -9.41 5.87
CA PRO A 214 17.30 -8.10 5.23
C PRO A 214 16.30 -7.99 4.07
N TRP A 215 15.49 -9.00 3.80
CA TRP A 215 14.63 -9.06 2.61
C TRP A 215 13.14 -9.22 2.93
N GLN A 216 12.78 -9.35 4.21
CA GLN A 216 11.41 -9.24 4.68
C GLN A 216 10.83 -7.85 4.43
N ILE A 217 9.51 -7.80 4.26
CA ILE A 217 8.71 -6.57 4.39
C ILE A 217 7.66 -6.81 5.45
N ASP A 218 7.16 -5.73 6.04
CA ASP A 218 6.01 -5.78 6.94
C ASP A 218 4.95 -4.83 6.44
N ILE A 219 3.79 -5.36 6.06
CA ILE A 219 2.73 -4.60 5.41
C ILE A 219 1.87 -3.97 6.49
N GLN A 220 1.75 -2.64 6.48
CA GLN A 220 0.92 -1.93 7.43
C GLN A 220 -0.55 -2.28 7.16
N THR A 221 -1.13 -3.14 8.00
CA THR A 221 -2.45 -3.77 7.81
C THR A 221 -3.18 -3.82 9.14
N PRO A 222 -4.30 -3.08 9.32
CA PRO A 222 -5.05 -3.11 10.57
C PRO A 222 -5.43 -4.53 10.99
N GLY A 223 -5.22 -4.83 12.27
CA GLY A 223 -5.47 -6.16 12.80
C GLY A 223 -4.38 -7.19 12.45
N GLY A 224 -3.26 -6.77 11.85
CA GLY A 224 -2.07 -7.61 11.59
C GLY A 224 -1.25 -7.94 12.84
N GLY A 225 -1.54 -7.30 13.97
CA GLY A 225 -0.79 -7.41 15.22
C GLY A 225 0.01 -6.13 15.49
N VAL A 226 0.14 -5.77 16.76
CA VAL A 226 0.85 -4.54 17.17
C VAL A 226 2.36 -4.77 17.23
N GLY A 227 2.80 -5.99 17.49
CA GLY A 227 4.20 -6.33 17.58
C GLY A 227 4.88 -5.75 18.83
N GLU A 228 6.09 -5.25 18.68
CA GLU A 228 6.93 -4.77 19.79
C GLU A 228 6.32 -3.52 20.42
N LEU A 229 5.98 -2.54 19.60
CA LEU A 229 5.37 -1.27 20.01
C LEU A 229 3.84 -1.37 19.96
N ASN A 230 3.16 -0.56 20.76
CA ASN A 230 1.71 -0.48 20.72
C ASN A 230 1.19 0.84 21.28
N THR A 231 0.62 1.69 20.44
CA THR A 231 -0.15 2.87 20.88
C THR A 231 -1.61 2.81 20.46
N CYS A 232 -2.07 1.66 19.93
CA CYS A 232 -3.48 1.45 19.59
C CYS A 232 -4.44 1.57 20.79
N PRO A 233 -4.06 1.20 22.04
CA PRO A 233 -4.88 1.51 23.21
C PRO A 233 -5.10 3.01 23.38
N ALA A 234 -4.05 3.82 23.20
CA ALA A 234 -4.14 5.27 23.36
C ALA A 234 -4.92 5.93 22.22
N GLN A 235 -4.79 5.42 20.98
CA GLN A 235 -5.48 5.96 19.82
C GLN A 235 -6.95 5.51 19.75
N TRP A 236 -7.19 4.22 19.89
CA TRP A 236 -8.47 3.56 19.54
C TRP A 236 -9.09 2.74 20.67
N GLY A 237 -8.48 2.72 21.86
CA GLY A 237 -8.98 1.91 22.98
C GLY A 237 -8.87 0.41 22.73
N SER A 238 -7.92 -0.04 21.90
CA SER A 238 -7.68 -1.48 21.71
C SER A 238 -7.22 -2.15 23.01
N PRO A 239 -7.33 -3.50 23.12
CA PRO A 239 -6.69 -4.23 24.21
C PRO A 239 -5.15 -4.06 24.24
N PRO A 240 -4.48 -4.42 25.35
CA PRO A 240 -3.03 -4.24 25.53
C PRO A 240 -2.16 -4.96 24.49
N ASP A 241 -2.63 -6.08 23.95
CA ASP A 241 -1.95 -6.84 22.87
C ASP A 241 -2.50 -6.53 21.47
N GLY A 242 -3.32 -5.48 21.34
CA GLY A 242 -4.09 -5.16 20.14
C GLY A 242 -5.39 -5.97 20.05
N TRP A 243 -6.03 -5.96 18.87
CA TRP A 243 -7.33 -6.63 18.67
C TRP A 243 -7.27 -8.16 18.57
N GLY A 244 -6.08 -8.74 18.63
CA GLY A 244 -5.87 -10.18 18.54
C GLY A 244 -4.56 -10.57 19.20
N ARG A 245 -3.82 -11.49 18.59
CA ARG A 245 -2.47 -11.84 19.06
C ARG A 245 -1.55 -10.63 18.89
N ARG A 246 -0.66 -10.41 19.87
CA ARG A 246 0.36 -9.35 19.77
C ARG A 246 1.13 -9.41 18.45
N TRP A 247 1.53 -10.62 18.05
CA TRP A 247 2.15 -10.91 16.77
C TRP A 247 1.20 -11.73 15.90
N GLY A 248 0.83 -11.21 14.73
CA GLY A 248 -0.11 -11.85 13.79
C GLY A 248 -1.56 -11.43 13.95
N GLY A 249 -1.92 -10.75 15.04
CA GLY A 249 -3.20 -10.06 15.20
C GLY A 249 -4.41 -10.97 15.20
N ILE A 250 -5.49 -10.52 14.56
CA ILE A 250 -6.72 -11.29 14.44
C ILE A 250 -6.53 -12.46 13.46
N MET A 251 -7.28 -13.54 13.65
CA MET A 251 -7.06 -14.80 12.93
C MET A 251 -8.03 -15.00 11.75
N ASN A 252 -9.17 -14.33 11.73
CA ASN A 252 -10.15 -14.45 10.64
C ASN A 252 -10.88 -13.13 10.34
N LYS A 253 -11.53 -13.07 9.17
CA LYS A 253 -12.24 -11.88 8.66
C LYS A 253 -13.34 -11.36 9.57
N ALA A 254 -14.08 -12.23 10.27
CA ALA A 254 -15.20 -11.81 11.12
C ALA A 254 -14.74 -10.93 12.29
N GLN A 255 -13.51 -11.13 12.77
CA GLN A 255 -12.91 -10.33 13.83
C GLN A 255 -12.59 -8.89 13.41
N CYS A 256 -12.64 -8.55 12.12
CA CYS A 256 -12.51 -7.15 11.68
C CYS A 256 -13.57 -6.24 12.30
N SER A 257 -14.75 -6.79 12.66
CA SER A 257 -15.79 -6.06 13.39
C SER A 257 -15.36 -5.52 14.76
N GLN A 258 -14.27 -6.04 15.34
CA GLN A 258 -13.71 -5.60 16.62
C GLN A 258 -12.84 -4.34 16.48
N LEU A 259 -12.43 -4.00 15.25
CA LEU A 259 -11.63 -2.82 14.96
C LEU A 259 -12.53 -1.59 14.78
N PRO A 260 -12.01 -0.37 15.01
CA PRO A 260 -12.70 0.87 14.66
C PRO A 260 -13.16 0.84 13.21
N ALA A 261 -14.36 1.37 12.92
CA ALA A 261 -14.95 1.36 11.57
C ALA A 261 -13.99 1.89 10.49
N ALA A 262 -13.22 2.94 10.83
CA ALA A 262 -12.23 3.53 9.93
C ALA A 262 -11.09 2.57 9.52
N LEU A 263 -10.80 1.54 10.31
CA LEU A 263 -9.73 0.56 10.10
C LEU A 263 -10.21 -0.78 9.52
N GLN A 264 -11.53 -0.99 9.46
CA GLN A 264 -12.10 -2.24 8.95
C GLN A 264 -11.81 -2.48 7.46
N PRO A 265 -11.75 -1.47 6.56
CA PRO A 265 -11.42 -1.71 5.15
C PRO A 265 -10.04 -2.36 4.96
N GLY A 266 -9.00 -1.82 5.60
CA GLY A 266 -7.65 -2.40 5.55
C GLY A 266 -7.57 -3.76 6.24
N CYS A 267 -8.37 -3.96 7.29
CA CYS A 267 -8.52 -5.27 7.93
C CYS A 267 -9.12 -6.32 6.98
N HIS A 268 -10.20 -6.00 6.30
CA HIS A 268 -10.84 -6.90 5.34
C HIS A 268 -9.93 -7.20 4.15
N TRP A 269 -9.17 -6.20 3.66
CA TRP A 269 -8.18 -6.40 2.61
C TRP A 269 -7.21 -7.56 2.90
N ARG A 270 -6.80 -7.73 4.17
CA ARG A 270 -5.93 -8.83 4.61
C ARG A 270 -6.49 -10.21 4.24
N PHE A 271 -7.80 -10.39 4.41
CA PHE A 271 -8.49 -11.66 4.21
C PHE A 271 -9.17 -11.79 2.85
N ASP A 272 -9.31 -10.69 2.11
CA ASP A 272 -9.94 -10.68 0.80
C ASP A 272 -8.92 -10.70 -0.34
N TRP A 273 -7.76 -10.08 -0.14
CA TRP A 273 -6.76 -9.91 -1.20
C TRP A 273 -5.40 -10.55 -0.88
N LEU A 274 -4.92 -10.45 0.36
CA LEU A 274 -3.60 -10.99 0.79
C LEU A 274 -3.64 -12.48 1.16
N VAL A 275 -4.65 -13.22 0.72
CA VAL A 275 -4.77 -14.67 0.90
C VAL A 275 -5.30 -15.32 -0.37
N PRO A 276 -4.97 -16.60 -0.64
CA PRO A 276 -5.57 -17.34 -1.74
C PRO A 276 -7.09 -17.45 -1.56
N ALA A 277 -7.81 -17.58 -2.68
CA ALA A 277 -9.25 -17.81 -2.63
C ALA A 277 -9.60 -19.03 -1.77
N GLY A 278 -10.62 -18.91 -0.91
CA GLY A 278 -11.05 -19.98 -0.01
C GLY A 278 -10.17 -20.18 1.24
N HIS A 279 -9.14 -19.36 1.45
CA HIS A 279 -8.31 -19.43 2.66
C HIS A 279 -8.95 -18.62 3.81
N PRO A 280 -9.44 -19.25 4.89
CA PRO A 280 -10.24 -18.57 5.90
C PRO A 280 -9.44 -17.78 6.94
N TYR A 281 -8.11 -18.00 7.00
CA TYR A 281 -7.22 -17.40 7.99
C TYR A 281 -6.23 -16.41 7.35
N GLY A 282 -5.52 -15.62 8.15
CA GLY A 282 -4.43 -14.78 7.64
C GLY A 282 -3.25 -15.60 7.12
N LEU A 283 -2.44 -15.02 6.23
CA LEU A 283 -1.25 -15.65 5.65
C LEU A 283 -0.08 -14.65 5.66
N ASN A 284 1.15 -15.15 5.87
CA ASN A 284 2.38 -14.41 5.56
C ASN A 284 2.95 -14.93 4.24
N PRO A 285 2.62 -14.31 3.09
CA PRO A 285 3.02 -14.86 1.80
C PRO A 285 4.52 -14.72 1.56
N THR A 286 5.08 -15.65 0.80
CA THR A 286 6.46 -15.64 0.34
C THR A 286 6.60 -14.71 -0.86
N ILE A 287 7.48 -13.71 -0.74
CA ILE A 287 7.91 -12.84 -1.83
C ILE A 287 8.59 -13.68 -2.91
N GLN A 288 7.98 -13.73 -4.07
CA GLN A 288 8.54 -14.31 -5.29
C GLN A 288 9.45 -13.33 -6.01
N SER A 289 9.07 -12.06 -6.08
CA SER A 289 9.92 -11.00 -6.65
C SER A 289 9.57 -9.66 -6.01
N MET A 290 10.57 -8.77 -5.95
CA MET A 290 10.41 -7.40 -5.48
C MET A 290 11.30 -6.47 -6.31
N CYS A 291 10.69 -5.71 -7.21
CA CYS A 291 11.37 -4.77 -8.11
C CYS A 291 11.12 -3.33 -7.65
N ARG A 292 12.16 -2.50 -7.63
CA ARG A 292 11.99 -1.07 -7.33
C ARG A 292 11.31 -0.38 -8.52
N VAL A 293 10.29 0.41 -8.23
CA VAL A 293 9.48 1.15 -9.22
C VAL A 293 9.26 2.59 -8.76
N LYS A 294 8.94 3.47 -9.70
CA LYS A 294 8.43 4.82 -9.42
C LYS A 294 7.14 4.71 -8.62
N CYS A 295 6.99 5.52 -7.58
CA CYS A 295 5.79 5.51 -6.77
C CYS A 295 4.57 6.02 -7.56
N PRO A 296 3.45 5.28 -7.56
CA PRO A 296 2.21 5.77 -8.12
C PRO A 296 1.63 6.89 -7.24
N LYS A 297 0.95 7.86 -7.86
CA LYS A 297 0.37 9.01 -7.15
C LYS A 297 -0.57 8.58 -6.02
N VAL A 298 -1.30 7.49 -6.20
CA VAL A 298 -2.23 6.98 -5.18
C VAL A 298 -1.54 6.67 -3.84
N LEU A 299 -0.25 6.30 -3.83
CA LEU A 299 0.52 6.12 -2.60
C LEU A 299 1.14 7.44 -2.12
N THR A 300 1.73 8.23 -3.03
CA THR A 300 2.40 9.49 -2.65
C THR A 300 1.42 10.55 -2.19
N ASP A 301 0.17 10.54 -2.65
CA ASP A 301 -0.89 11.46 -2.20
C ASP A 301 -1.37 11.08 -0.78
N ASN A 302 -1.27 9.80 -0.41
CA ASN A 302 -1.58 9.31 0.94
C ASN A 302 -0.46 9.61 1.93
N THR A 303 0.80 9.47 1.53
CA THR A 303 1.97 9.63 2.42
C THR A 303 2.59 11.02 2.34
N GLY A 304 2.41 11.76 1.25
CA GLY A 304 3.08 13.02 0.96
C GLY A 304 4.54 12.88 0.52
N MET A 305 5.07 11.66 0.53
CA MET A 305 6.50 11.39 0.43
C MET A 305 6.88 10.92 -0.97
N ILE A 306 7.84 11.60 -1.58
CA ILE A 306 8.40 11.27 -2.90
C ILE A 306 9.92 11.34 -2.77
N ARG A 307 10.61 10.30 -3.29
CA ARG A 307 12.07 10.29 -3.33
C ARG A 307 12.62 11.16 -4.46
N ASN A 308 13.78 11.76 -4.24
CA ASN A 308 14.46 12.57 -5.24
C ASN A 308 14.86 11.72 -6.47
N ASP A 309 15.12 10.42 -6.27
CA ASP A 309 15.48 9.47 -7.33
C ASP A 309 14.27 8.74 -7.94
N ASP A 310 13.02 9.11 -7.60
CA ASP A 310 11.85 8.30 -7.97
C ASP A 310 11.59 8.27 -9.49
N ASN A 311 11.99 9.34 -10.20
CA ASN A 311 11.91 9.43 -11.67
C ASN A 311 12.96 8.58 -12.40
N ASP A 312 13.93 7.99 -11.69
CA ASP A 312 14.92 7.09 -12.28
C ASP A 312 14.47 5.63 -12.34
N TRP A 313 13.25 5.35 -11.89
CA TRP A 313 12.67 4.02 -11.84
C TRP A 313 11.47 3.92 -12.82
N PRO A 314 11.17 2.73 -13.36
CA PRO A 314 10.01 2.55 -14.24
C PRO A 314 8.71 2.83 -13.50
N ALA A 315 7.69 3.20 -14.25
CA ALA A 315 6.33 3.29 -13.72
C ALA A 315 5.91 1.98 -13.03
N ALA A 316 5.29 2.11 -11.85
CA ALA A 316 4.58 1.00 -11.24
C ALA A 316 3.39 0.56 -12.12
N PRO A 317 2.98 -0.72 -12.05
CA PRO A 317 1.69 -1.13 -12.59
C PRO A 317 0.56 -0.30 -11.94
N GLN A 318 -0.48 0.02 -12.72
CA GLN A 318 -1.67 0.76 -12.30
C GLN A 318 -2.95 0.03 -12.67
#